data_AF-A0A4R5AVK2-F1
#
_entry.id   AF-A0A4R5AVK2-F1
#
_cell.length_a   1.000
_cell.length_b   1.000
_cell.length_c   1.000
_cell.angle_alpha   90.00
_cell.angle_beta   90.00
_cell.angle_gamma   90.00
#
_symmetry.space_group_name_H-M   'P 1'
#
loop_
_entity.id
_entity.type
_entity.pdbx_description
1 polymer ?
#
loop_
_entity_poly.entity_id
_entity_poly.type
_entity_poly.pdbx_seq_one_letter_code
_entity_poly.pdbx_strand_id
1 'polypeptide(L)'
;MQKLKINFHGESWTLKKFECNDDDLKECMKVASRMKLQLDKALLDPFFYYYLKIPAIASTEHLPGKKWSGLLDSPKNQIEIWYNAKKIKKLQIADIDRDLLLFPIYNKNKIKINKEYSPGIYVEQQAIGFVGSYELNIESFNLEDLQFNLLQFNDKLLLQPPTYCSQNLRFRKKETLLTYQNGFEVK
;
A
#
# COMPACT_ATOMS: atom_id res chain seq x y z
N MET A 1 -18.04 23.66 -1.01
CA MET A 1 -17.35 22.42 -1.41
C MET A 1 -17.78 21.29 -0.50
N GLN A 2 -18.09 20.12 -1.07
CA GLN A 2 -18.53 18.93 -0.36
C GLN A 2 -17.40 17.91 -0.29
N LYS A 3 -17.39 17.10 0.78
CA LYS A 3 -16.31 16.16 1.05
C LYS A 3 -16.61 14.80 0.42
N LEU A 4 -15.75 14.37 -0.51
CA LEU A 4 -15.66 12.98 -0.95
C LEU A 4 -14.66 12.24 -0.06
N LYS A 5 -15.05 11.07 0.45
CA LYS A 5 -14.18 10.18 1.23
C LYS A 5 -14.30 8.75 0.72
N ILE A 6 -13.17 8.11 0.47
CA ILE A 6 -13.08 6.69 0.12
C ILE A 6 -12.35 5.97 1.24
N ASN A 7 -13.01 4.97 1.81
CA ASN A 7 -12.44 4.13 2.87
C ASN A 7 -12.12 2.73 2.35
N PHE A 8 -10.97 2.20 2.73
CA PHE A 8 -10.56 0.83 2.49
C PHE A 8 -10.53 0.05 3.80
N HIS A 9 -11.19 -1.11 3.82
CA HIS A 9 -11.23 -2.05 4.93
C HIS A 9 -10.88 -3.45 4.42
N GLY A 10 -10.23 -4.25 5.26
CA GLY A 10 -9.86 -5.63 4.95
C GLY A 10 -8.38 -5.86 5.14
N GLU A 11 -7.79 -6.66 4.26
CA GLU A 11 -6.36 -6.99 4.29
C GLU A 11 -5.60 -6.09 3.33
N SER A 12 -4.42 -5.65 3.76
CA SER A 12 -3.46 -4.91 2.95
C SER A 12 -2.22 -5.73 2.77
N TRP A 13 -1.60 -5.59 1.61
CA TRP A 13 -0.32 -6.20 1.31
C TRP A 13 0.66 -5.10 0.91
N THR A 14 1.88 -5.20 1.39
CA THR A 14 2.96 -4.27 1.05
C THR A 14 4.24 -5.04 0.81
N LEU A 15 4.91 -4.73 -0.29
CA LEU A 15 6.27 -5.14 -0.57
C LEU A 15 7.12 -3.91 -0.76
N LYS A 16 8.25 -3.85 -0.06
CA LYS A 16 9.25 -2.81 -0.19
C LYS A 16 10.55 -3.41 -0.64
N LYS A 17 11.16 -2.82 -1.67
CA LYS A 17 12.56 -3.04 -1.98
C LYS A 17 13.37 -1.95 -1.29
N PHE A 18 14.27 -2.36 -0.40
CA PHE A 18 15.14 -1.44 0.31
C PHE A 18 16.19 -0.87 -0.65
N GLU A 19 16.15 0.45 -0.87
CA GLU A 19 17.11 1.19 -1.69
C GLU A 19 17.44 2.51 -0.95
N CYS A 20 18.70 2.70 -0.55
CA CYS A 20 19.20 3.91 0.13
C CYS A 20 20.55 4.34 -0.48
N ASN A 21 21.09 5.48 -0.03
CA ASN A 21 22.44 5.89 -0.41
C ASN A 21 23.50 5.01 0.27
N ASP A 22 24.73 5.05 -0.25
CA ASP A 22 25.82 4.18 0.20
C ASP A 22 26.20 4.39 1.68
N ASP A 23 26.08 5.61 2.20
CA ASP A 23 26.45 5.92 3.58
C ASP A 23 25.42 5.36 4.56
N ASP A 24 24.13 5.52 4.26
CA ASP A 24 23.03 4.91 5.02
C ASP A 24 23.13 3.38 4.96
N LEU A 25 23.48 2.81 3.80
CA LEU A 25 23.66 1.36 3.65
C LEU A 25 24.79 0.83 4.52
N LYS A 26 25.95 1.51 4.55
CA LYS A 26 27.08 1.13 5.41
C LYS A 26 26.70 1.15 6.89
N GLU A 27 25.98 2.17 7.35
CA GLU A 27 25.55 2.23 8.74
C GLU A 27 24.52 1.14 9.06
N CYS A 28 23.57 0.87 8.15
CA CYS A 28 22.64 -0.25 8.28
C CYS A 28 23.38 -1.59 8.43
N MET A 29 24.36 -1.87 7.57
CA MET A 29 25.16 -3.10 7.63
C MET A 29 25.96 -3.22 8.93
N LYS A 30 26.53 -2.11 9.42
CA LYS A 30 27.27 -2.04 10.68
C LYS A 30 26.37 -2.32 11.88
N VAL A 31 25.15 -1.78 11.90
CA VAL A 31 24.17 -2.04 12.96
C VAL A 31 23.69 -3.49 12.91
N ALA A 32 23.35 -4.02 11.73
CA ALA A 32 22.96 -5.42 11.56
C ALA A 32 24.06 -6.38 12.03
N SER A 33 25.33 -6.08 11.71
CA SER A 33 26.48 -6.86 12.16
C SER A 33 26.66 -6.82 13.68
N ARG A 34 26.45 -5.67 14.32
CA ARG A 34 26.47 -5.54 15.81
C ARG A 34 25.36 -6.37 16.46
N MET A 35 24.21 -6.45 15.82
CA MET A 35 23.08 -7.30 16.25
C MET A 35 23.29 -8.79 15.91
N LYS A 36 24.36 -9.12 15.17
CA LYS A 36 24.64 -10.48 14.65
C LYS A 36 23.51 -11.01 13.75
N LEU A 37 22.89 -10.13 12.98
CA LEU A 37 21.81 -10.45 12.05
C LEU A 37 22.24 -10.12 10.62
N GLN A 38 21.66 -10.85 9.66
CA GLN A 38 21.65 -10.41 8.26
C GLN A 38 20.75 -9.18 8.11
N LEU A 39 21.04 -8.33 7.14
CA LEU A 39 20.34 -7.05 6.99
C LEU A 39 18.84 -7.25 6.76
N ASP A 40 18.44 -8.20 5.93
CA ASP A 40 17.03 -8.55 5.67
C ASP A 40 16.23 -8.86 6.95
N LYS A 41 16.85 -9.54 7.92
CA LYS A 41 16.26 -9.83 9.24
C LYS A 41 16.34 -8.64 10.18
N ALA A 42 17.45 -7.91 10.17
CA ALA A 42 17.63 -6.73 11.00
C ALA A 42 16.58 -5.65 10.69
N LEU A 43 16.21 -5.46 9.41
CA LEU A 43 15.17 -4.52 9.00
C LEU A 43 13.77 -4.83 9.57
N LEU A 44 13.53 -6.04 10.07
CA LEU A 44 12.26 -6.40 10.71
C LEU A 44 12.28 -6.16 12.22
N ASP A 45 13.45 -6.01 12.82
CA ASP A 45 13.62 -5.87 14.26
C ASP A 45 13.40 -4.41 14.70
N PRO A 46 12.46 -4.12 15.60
CA PRO A 46 12.25 -2.75 16.10
C PRO A 46 13.51 -2.12 16.73
N PHE A 47 14.37 -2.92 17.39
CA PHE A 47 15.59 -2.44 18.02
C PHE A 47 16.65 -2.03 17.00
N PHE A 48 16.61 -2.54 15.77
CA PHE A 48 17.50 -2.10 14.69
C PHE A 48 17.42 -0.59 14.50
N TYR A 49 16.20 -0.03 14.46
CA TYR A 49 15.97 1.39 14.25
C TYR A 49 16.40 2.25 15.44
N TYR A 50 16.25 1.72 16.66
CA TYR A 50 16.77 2.35 17.88
C TYR A 50 18.29 2.50 17.83
N TYR A 51 19.01 1.50 17.28
CA TYR A 51 20.46 1.55 17.12
C TYR A 51 20.90 2.33 15.88
N LEU A 52 20.13 2.31 14.80
CA LEU A 52 20.43 2.99 13.54
C LEU A 52 20.48 4.50 13.69
N LYS A 53 19.53 5.09 14.45
CA LYS A 53 19.47 6.53 14.75
C LYS A 53 19.49 7.44 13.51
N ILE A 54 19.06 6.95 12.35
CA ILE A 54 18.83 7.75 11.14
C ILE A 54 17.37 8.21 11.16
N PRO A 55 17.07 9.50 11.36
CA PRO A 55 15.68 9.96 11.50
C PRO A 55 14.80 9.67 10.27
N ALA A 56 15.39 9.65 9.08
CA ALA A 56 14.69 9.33 7.84
C ALA A 56 14.27 7.85 7.74
N ILE A 57 14.91 6.96 8.50
CA ILE A 57 14.68 5.51 8.52
C ILE A 57 14.31 5.10 9.95
N ALA A 58 13.26 5.71 10.50
CA ALA A 58 12.89 5.51 11.91
C ALA A 58 12.16 4.18 12.20
N SER A 59 11.67 3.48 11.18
CA SER A 59 11.00 2.18 11.31
C SER A 59 10.87 1.48 9.97
N THR A 60 10.36 0.24 9.98
CA THR A 60 10.05 -0.51 8.75
C THR A 60 9.09 0.26 7.84
N GLU A 61 8.17 1.05 8.41
CA GLU A 61 7.25 1.89 7.62
C GLU A 61 7.96 3.00 6.83
N HIS A 62 9.13 3.44 7.30
CA HIS A 62 9.94 4.50 6.72
C HIS A 62 11.12 3.97 5.90
N LEU A 63 11.19 2.66 5.63
CA LEU A 63 12.23 2.11 4.76
C LEU A 63 12.22 2.80 3.39
N PRO A 64 13.38 3.32 2.94
CA PRO A 64 13.51 3.96 1.64
C PRO A 64 13.52 2.92 0.50
N GLY A 65 13.24 3.41 -0.70
CA GLY A 65 13.22 2.62 -1.93
C GLY A 65 11.84 2.44 -2.52
N LYS A 66 11.65 1.37 -3.30
CA LYS A 66 10.42 1.13 -4.06
C LYS A 66 9.39 0.42 -3.21
N LYS A 67 8.12 0.83 -3.33
CA LYS A 67 7.00 0.28 -2.58
C LYS A 67 5.85 -0.10 -3.51
N TRP A 68 5.38 -1.33 -3.38
CA TRP A 68 4.11 -1.80 -3.93
C TRP A 68 3.18 -2.10 -2.78
N SER A 69 1.98 -1.51 -2.80
CA SER A 69 1.06 -1.58 -1.67
C SER A 69 -0.35 -1.25 -2.10
N GLY A 70 -1.32 -1.84 -1.39
CA GLY A 70 -2.74 -1.54 -1.57
C GLY A 70 -3.63 -2.43 -0.70
N LEU A 71 -4.93 -2.23 -0.84
CA LEU A 71 -5.95 -3.15 -0.31
C LEU A 71 -5.91 -4.44 -1.15
N LEU A 72 -5.70 -5.57 -0.50
CA LEU A 72 -5.63 -6.88 -1.15
C LEU A 72 -7.04 -7.34 -1.57
N ASP A 73 -7.13 -7.96 -2.75
CA ASP A 73 -8.33 -8.67 -3.17
C ASP A 73 -8.52 -9.98 -2.39
N SER A 74 -9.01 -9.82 -1.17
CA SER A 74 -9.39 -10.89 -0.25
C SER A 74 -10.90 -10.87 -0.03
N PRO A 75 -11.52 -11.98 0.45
CA PRO A 75 -12.94 -12.01 0.79
C PRO A 75 -13.35 -10.98 1.85
N LYS A 76 -12.39 -10.45 2.62
CA LYS A 76 -12.61 -9.45 3.67
C LYS A 76 -12.54 -8.01 3.15
N ASN A 77 -12.24 -7.80 1.87
CA ASN A 77 -12.13 -6.45 1.33
C ASN A 77 -13.48 -5.73 1.31
N GLN A 78 -13.43 -4.43 1.60
CA GLN A 78 -14.58 -3.55 1.53
C GLN A 78 -14.11 -2.13 1.25
N ILE A 79 -14.75 -1.53 0.25
CA ILE A 79 -14.51 -0.18 -0.20
C ILE A 79 -15.80 0.60 0.07
N GLU A 80 -15.69 1.74 0.74
CA GLU A 80 -16.85 2.59 1.01
C GLU A 80 -16.65 3.95 0.36
N ILE A 81 -17.67 4.39 -0.39
CA ILE A 81 -17.74 5.73 -0.97
C ILE A 81 -18.67 6.55 -0.09
N TRP A 82 -18.14 7.63 0.45
CA TRP A 82 -18.86 8.59 1.28
C TRP A 82 -18.86 9.95 0.61
N TYR A 83 -20.02 10.57 0.53
CA TYR A 83 -20.19 11.92 0.02
C TYR A 83 -20.98 12.74 1.02
N ASN A 84 -20.42 13.88 1.42
CA ASN A 84 -21.00 14.78 2.41
C ASN A 84 -21.45 14.04 3.70
N ALA A 85 -20.53 13.26 4.27
CA ALA A 85 -20.73 12.44 5.48
C ALA A 85 -21.79 11.32 5.37
N LYS A 86 -22.41 11.12 4.20
CA LYS A 86 -23.32 10.00 3.93
C LYS A 86 -22.60 8.92 3.14
N LYS A 87 -22.70 7.67 3.59
CA LYS A 87 -22.25 6.52 2.79
C LYS A 87 -23.20 6.36 1.61
N ILE A 88 -22.68 6.45 0.39
CA ILE A 88 -23.46 6.35 -0.85
C ILE A 88 -23.22 5.02 -1.57
N LYS A 89 -22.08 4.37 -1.33
CA LYS A 89 -21.80 3.05 -1.93
C LYS A 89 -20.88 2.21 -1.06
N LYS A 90 -21.04 0.89 -1.15
CA LYS A 90 -20.17 -0.13 -0.58
C LYS A 90 -19.88 -1.16 -1.67
N LEU A 91 -18.61 -1.51 -1.86
CA LEU A 91 -18.12 -2.34 -2.96
C LEU A 91 -17.03 -3.30 -2.47
N GLN A 92 -16.81 -4.37 -3.21
CA GLN A 92 -15.60 -5.21 -3.17
C GLN A 92 -14.74 -4.95 -4.40
N ILE A 93 -13.45 -5.35 -4.37
CA ILE A 93 -12.59 -5.25 -5.57
C ILE A 93 -13.20 -6.08 -6.72
N ALA A 94 -13.78 -7.24 -6.42
CA ALA A 94 -14.52 -8.06 -7.37
C ALA A 94 -15.75 -7.38 -8.00
N ASP A 95 -16.22 -6.24 -7.50
CA ASP A 95 -17.26 -5.44 -8.16
C ASP A 95 -16.68 -4.46 -9.19
N ILE A 96 -15.42 -4.08 -9.00
CA ILE A 96 -14.65 -3.17 -9.86
C ILE A 96 -13.98 -3.98 -10.97
N ASP A 97 -13.32 -5.09 -10.62
CA ASP A 97 -12.56 -5.91 -11.56
C ASP A 97 -13.42 -7.00 -12.25
N ARG A 98 -14.64 -6.67 -12.67
CA ARG A 98 -15.49 -7.58 -13.45
C ARG A 98 -15.26 -7.40 -14.95
N ASP A 99 -14.45 -8.27 -15.53
CA ASP A 99 -14.18 -8.27 -16.98
C ASP A 99 -15.28 -8.99 -17.80
N LEU A 100 -16.23 -9.67 -17.16
CA LEU A 100 -17.30 -10.43 -17.83
C LEU A 100 -18.58 -9.61 -18.12
N LEU A 101 -18.58 -8.32 -17.80
CA LEU A 101 -19.73 -7.45 -18.07
C LEU A 101 -19.63 -6.85 -19.48
N LEU A 102 -20.76 -6.74 -20.17
CA LEU A 102 -20.85 -6.10 -21.49
C LEU A 102 -20.45 -4.61 -21.45
N PHE A 103 -20.60 -3.96 -20.29
CA PHE A 103 -20.22 -2.57 -20.06
C PHE A 103 -19.50 -2.42 -18.71
N PRO A 104 -18.37 -1.70 -18.64
CA PRO A 104 -17.69 -1.43 -17.38
C PRO A 104 -18.55 -0.52 -16.51
N ILE A 105 -18.87 -0.95 -15.29
CA ILE A 105 -19.68 -0.18 -14.32
C ILE A 105 -18.85 0.93 -13.65
N TYR A 106 -17.53 0.74 -13.57
CA TYR A 106 -16.62 1.67 -12.92
C TYR A 106 -15.46 2.00 -13.85
N ASN A 107 -15.04 3.26 -13.80
CA ASN A 107 -13.80 3.69 -14.41
C ASN A 107 -12.63 3.05 -13.62
N LYS A 108 -11.84 2.21 -14.29
CA LYS A 108 -10.71 1.51 -13.68
C LYS A 108 -9.49 1.61 -14.58
N ASN A 109 -8.33 1.75 -13.95
CA ASN A 109 -7.03 1.57 -14.58
C ASN A 109 -6.36 0.36 -13.93
N LYS A 110 -5.82 -0.57 -14.73
CA LYS A 110 -5.17 -1.78 -14.24
C LYS A 110 -3.75 -1.87 -14.80
N ILE A 111 -2.77 -1.83 -13.90
CA ILE A 111 -1.35 -2.03 -14.23
C ILE A 111 -0.97 -3.45 -13.82
N LYS A 112 -0.34 -4.20 -14.74
CA LYS A 112 0.19 -5.54 -14.47
C LYS A 112 1.71 -5.49 -14.36
N ILE A 113 2.24 -6.01 -13.26
CA ILE A 113 3.67 -6.21 -13.02
C ILE A 113 3.88 -7.70 -12.82
N ASN A 114 4.38 -8.34 -13.88
CA ASN A 114 4.91 -9.69 -13.82
C ASN A 114 6.43 -9.55 -13.76
N LYS A 115 7.00 -9.51 -12.56
CA LYS A 115 8.44 -9.34 -12.37
C LYS A 115 8.99 -10.47 -11.54
N GLU A 116 10.03 -11.09 -12.06
CA GLU A 116 11.05 -11.67 -11.19
C GLU A 116 11.67 -10.54 -10.37
N TYR A 117 11.83 -10.78 -9.09
CA TYR A 117 12.44 -9.80 -8.19
C TYR A 117 13.84 -9.46 -8.72
N SER A 118 14.11 -8.17 -8.95
CA SER A 118 15.49 -7.73 -9.21
C SER A 118 16.35 -8.01 -7.96
N PRO A 119 17.66 -8.23 -8.08
CA PRO A 119 18.52 -8.39 -6.92
C PRO A 119 18.38 -7.25 -5.89
N GLY A 120 18.46 -7.61 -4.61
CA GLY A 120 18.35 -6.70 -3.48
C GLY A 120 17.54 -7.26 -2.31
N ILE A 121 17.37 -6.43 -1.28
CA ILE A 121 16.68 -6.80 -0.04
C ILE A 121 15.23 -6.31 -0.08
N TYR A 122 14.32 -7.19 0.30
CA TYR A 122 12.89 -6.94 0.30
C TYR A 122 12.30 -7.15 1.69
N VAL A 123 11.29 -6.34 2.00
CA VAL A 123 10.43 -6.50 3.17
C VAL A 123 8.99 -6.61 2.71
N GLU A 124 8.37 -7.74 3.02
CA GLU A 124 6.97 -8.04 2.77
C GLU A 124 6.18 -7.92 4.06
N GLN A 125 4.99 -7.32 4.00
CA GLN A 125 4.10 -7.13 5.13
C GLN A 125 2.65 -7.36 4.71
N GLN A 126 1.88 -8.02 5.56
CA GLN A 126 0.43 -8.02 5.50
C GLN A 126 -0.16 -7.49 6.78
N ALA A 127 -1.25 -6.73 6.65
CA ALA A 127 -1.95 -6.17 7.79
C ALA A 127 -3.46 -6.17 7.55
N ILE A 128 -4.26 -6.29 8.60
CA ILE A 128 -5.73 -6.31 8.53
C ILE A 128 -6.33 -5.14 9.31
N GLY A 129 -7.46 -4.61 8.84
CA GLY A 129 -8.24 -3.59 9.55
C GLY A 129 -8.69 -2.45 8.64
N PHE A 130 -8.58 -1.22 9.14
CA PHE A 130 -8.86 0.00 8.41
C PHE A 130 -7.64 0.43 7.59
N VAL A 131 -7.54 -0.11 6.36
CA VAL A 131 -6.36 0.02 5.49
C VAL A 131 -6.08 1.47 5.08
N GLY A 132 -7.12 2.28 4.89
CA GLY A 132 -6.91 3.69 4.57
C GLY A 132 -8.18 4.52 4.42
N SER A 133 -8.06 5.81 4.70
CA SER A 133 -9.05 6.84 4.40
C SER A 133 -8.45 7.85 3.44
N TYR A 134 -9.13 8.09 2.32
CA TYR A 134 -8.71 9.03 1.28
C TYR A 134 -9.77 10.09 1.06
N GLU A 135 -9.40 11.36 0.99
CA GLU A 135 -10.35 12.48 0.96
C GLU A 135 -10.02 13.54 -0.07
N LEU A 136 -11.05 14.13 -0.67
CA LEU A 136 -10.97 15.29 -1.55
C LEU A 136 -12.19 16.19 -1.35
N ASN A 137 -12.00 17.51 -1.43
CA ASN A 137 -13.10 18.46 -1.46
C ASN A 137 -13.47 18.75 -2.92
N ILE A 138 -14.72 18.53 -3.28
CA ILE A 138 -15.23 18.67 -4.65
C ILE A 138 -16.50 19.53 -4.66
N GLU A 139 -16.92 20.03 -5.82
CA GLU A 139 -18.15 20.82 -5.94
C GLU A 139 -19.39 19.93 -5.97
N SER A 140 -19.36 18.95 -6.85
CA SER A 140 -20.38 17.93 -7.05
C SER A 140 -19.72 16.56 -7.23
N PHE A 141 -20.43 15.51 -6.82
CA PHE A 141 -19.98 14.12 -7.00
C PHE A 141 -20.63 13.50 -8.25
N ASN A 142 -19.80 12.98 -9.13
CA ASN A 142 -20.17 12.07 -10.20
C ASN A 142 -19.32 10.80 -10.08
N LEU A 143 -19.96 9.64 -10.16
CA LEU A 143 -19.26 8.35 -10.04
C LEU A 143 -18.31 8.09 -11.22
N GLU A 144 -18.62 8.60 -12.41
CA GLU A 144 -17.81 8.38 -13.63
C GLU A 144 -16.42 9.05 -13.55
N ASP A 145 -16.33 10.13 -12.79
CA ASP A 145 -15.10 10.88 -12.55
C ASP A 145 -14.16 10.18 -11.54
N LEU A 146 -14.67 9.18 -10.81
CA LEU A 146 -13.90 8.38 -9.87
C LEU A 146 -13.22 7.22 -10.59
N GLN A 147 -11.89 7.23 -10.62
CA GLN A 147 -11.08 6.17 -11.21
C GLN A 147 -10.47 5.28 -10.11
N PHE A 148 -10.73 3.98 -10.19
CA PHE A 148 -10.10 2.96 -9.36
C PHE A 148 -8.79 2.50 -9.98
N ASN A 149 -7.72 2.48 -9.19
CA ASN A 149 -6.38 2.11 -9.66
C ASN A 149 -6.03 0.72 -9.13
N LEU A 150 -6.00 -0.27 -10.01
CA LEU A 150 -5.67 -1.66 -9.71
C LEU A 150 -4.23 -1.95 -10.08
N LEU A 151 -3.50 -2.59 -9.18
CA LEU A 151 -2.17 -3.12 -9.40
C LEU A 151 -2.21 -4.64 -9.28
N GLN A 152 -1.97 -5.35 -10.38
CA GLN A 152 -1.70 -6.77 -10.36
C GLN A 152 -0.18 -6.96 -10.22
N PHE A 153 0.27 -7.45 -9.07
CA PHE A 153 1.67 -7.80 -8.83
C PHE A 153 1.78 -9.31 -8.69
N ASN A 154 2.33 -9.97 -9.70
CA ASN A 154 2.32 -11.43 -9.81
C ASN A 154 0.90 -12.00 -9.61
N ASP A 155 0.69 -12.81 -8.58
CA ASP A 155 -0.59 -13.44 -8.21
C ASP A 155 -1.53 -12.52 -7.41
N LYS A 156 -1.08 -11.34 -6.98
CA LYS A 156 -1.84 -10.47 -6.06
C LYS A 156 -2.47 -9.30 -6.80
N LEU A 157 -3.78 -9.12 -6.62
CA LEU A 157 -4.50 -7.93 -7.05
C LEU A 157 -4.64 -6.96 -5.88
N LEU A 158 -4.21 -5.72 -6.08
CA LEU A 158 -4.20 -4.67 -5.08
C LEU A 158 -4.99 -3.46 -5.58
N LEU A 159 -5.89 -2.93 -4.76
CA LEU A 159 -6.48 -1.62 -4.99
C LEU A 159 -5.61 -0.54 -4.35
N GLN A 160 -5.14 0.36 -5.20
CA GLN A 160 -4.36 1.53 -4.84
C GLN A 160 -5.29 2.73 -4.57
N PRO A 161 -4.77 3.85 -3.99
CA PRO A 161 -5.55 5.05 -3.80
C PRO A 161 -6.24 5.48 -5.11
N PRO A 162 -7.55 5.76 -5.08
CA PRO A 162 -8.26 6.18 -6.28
C PRO A 162 -7.92 7.63 -6.62
N THR A 163 -8.33 8.06 -7.81
CA THR A 163 -8.26 9.45 -8.27
C THR A 163 -9.64 9.95 -8.65
N TYR A 164 -9.89 11.25 -8.53
CA TYR A 164 -11.14 11.89 -8.94
C TYR A 164 -10.85 13.07 -9.86
N CYS A 165 -11.37 13.06 -11.09
CA CYS A 165 -11.00 14.03 -12.13
C CYS A 165 -9.47 14.17 -12.29
N SER A 166 -8.74 13.05 -12.30
CA SER A 166 -7.26 13.00 -12.29
C SER A 166 -6.56 13.61 -11.07
N GLN A 167 -7.30 14.03 -10.05
CA GLN A 167 -6.74 14.52 -8.79
C GLN A 167 -6.57 13.39 -7.78
N ASN A 168 -5.44 13.39 -7.08
CA ASN A 168 -5.17 12.43 -6.01
C ASN A 168 -6.00 12.76 -4.78
N LEU A 169 -6.67 11.75 -4.21
CA LEU A 169 -7.29 11.90 -2.91
C LEU A 169 -6.21 11.88 -1.81
N ARG A 170 -6.31 12.80 -0.85
CA ARG A 170 -5.34 12.91 0.24
C ARG A 170 -5.56 11.78 1.26
N PHE A 171 -4.51 11.01 1.53
CA PHE A 171 -4.50 10.06 2.63
C PHE A 171 -4.67 10.77 3.99
N ARG A 172 -5.53 10.23 4.86
CA ARG A 172 -5.78 10.78 6.19
C ARG A 172 -5.29 9.91 7.32
N LYS A 173 -5.68 8.64 7.31
CA LYS A 173 -5.36 7.70 8.39
C LYS A 173 -5.51 6.26 7.93
N LYS A 174 -4.89 5.37 8.69
CA LYS A 174 -5.06 3.92 8.68
C LYS A 174 -5.03 3.43 10.13
N GLU A 175 -5.73 2.35 10.42
CA GLU A 175 -5.73 1.67 11.72
C GLU A 175 -5.71 0.16 11.42
N THR A 176 -4.51 -0.42 11.38
CA THR A 176 -4.28 -1.79 10.91
C THR A 176 -3.42 -2.55 11.91
N LEU A 177 -3.67 -3.85 12.04
CA LEU A 177 -2.82 -4.79 12.76
C LEU A 177 -1.96 -5.58 11.78
N LEU A 178 -0.64 -5.59 12.00
CA LEU A 178 0.27 -6.42 11.22
C LEU A 178 0.01 -7.91 11.53
N THR A 179 -0.23 -8.71 10.50
CA THR A 179 -0.54 -10.15 10.61
C THR A 179 0.57 -11.03 10.05
N TYR A 180 1.42 -10.47 9.20
CA TYR A 180 2.56 -11.16 8.62
C TYR A 180 3.66 -10.16 8.28
N GLN A 181 4.91 -10.57 8.46
CA GLN A 181 6.06 -9.84 8.01
C GLN A 181 7.21 -10.81 7.68
N ASN A 182 7.90 -10.53 6.58
CA ASN A 182 9.07 -11.28 6.17
C ASN A 182 10.09 -10.35 5.50
N GLY A 183 11.36 -10.68 5.68
CA GLY A 183 12.50 -10.01 5.08
C GLY A 183 13.32 -11.06 4.34
N PHE A 184 13.70 -10.77 3.10
CA PHE A 184 14.47 -11.70 2.28
C PHE A 184 15.38 -10.95 1.30
N GLU A 185 16.46 -11.61 0.90
CA GLU A 185 17.38 -11.13 -0.12
C GLU A 185 17.20 -11.94 -1.41
N VAL A 186 17.21 -11.24 -2.54
CA VAL A 186 17.27 -11.84 -3.87
C VAL A 186 18.65 -11.54 -4.43
N LYS A 187 19.34 -12.58 -4.89
CA LYS A 187 20.70 -12.50 -5.44
C LYS A 187 20.69 -12.21 -6.93
#